data_AF-A0A7C4GSX9-F1
#
_entry.id   AF-A0A7C4GSX9-F1
#
_cell.length_a   1.000
_cell.length_b   1.000
_cell.length_c   1.000
_cell.angle_alpha   90.00
_cell.angle_beta   90.00
_cell.angle_gamma   90.00
#
_symmetry.space_group_name_H-M   'P 1'
#
loop_
_entity.id
_entity.type
_entity.pdbx_description
1 polymer ?
#
loop_
_entity_poly.entity_id
_entity_poly.type
_entity_poly.pdbx_seq_one_letter_code
_entity_poly.pdbx_strand_id
1 'polypeptide(L)'
;MNVVNSIYSQVLFNVLFKYWMDNPSNMRTSTLAMLLILLVSIGLNIYFASNQIIGEAGQTTTFSMTIEKTKTLTITTLETTRITESPYPLKIIDFMKRDITIDKQPQRIVSCAPSITEILAALELTEYIVGVDEYSDYPPEIKRFREEGIIENVGGVTTLNIEKILALRPDIVFVSPGVQGGIVPILEEKGLTVVALDASTVNDVYKE
;
A
#
# COMPACT_ATOMS: atom_id res chain seq x y z
N MET A 1 19.15 -0.58 14.60
CA MET A 1 18.43 0.65 15.02
C MET A 1 18.77 1.91 14.19
N ASN A 2 19.71 1.88 13.24
CA ASN A 2 20.17 3.09 12.53
C ASN A 2 19.48 3.36 11.17
N VAL A 3 18.91 2.35 10.52
CA VAL A 3 18.30 2.51 9.18
C VAL A 3 16.88 3.11 9.28
N VAL A 4 16.12 2.67 10.28
CA VAL A 4 14.74 3.09 10.53
C VAL A 4 14.66 4.60 10.83
N ASN A 5 15.56 5.13 11.66
CA ASN A 5 15.62 6.56 11.98
C ASN A 5 16.05 7.44 10.79
N SER A 6 16.87 6.90 9.87
CA SER A 6 17.29 7.62 8.66
C SER A 6 16.14 7.78 7.67
N ILE A 7 15.27 6.78 7.54
CA ILE A 7 14.11 6.81 6.64
C ILE A 7 13.07 7.79 7.17
N TYR A 8 12.77 7.76 8.47
CA TYR A 8 11.83 8.71 9.07
C TYR A 8 12.27 10.17 8.91
N SER A 9 13.57 10.45 9.04
CA SER A 9 14.11 11.80 8.84
C SER A 9 13.97 12.28 7.40
N GLN A 10 14.22 11.42 6.41
CA GLN A 10 14.08 11.79 4.99
C GLN A 10 12.62 11.95 4.55
N VAL A 11 11.72 11.08 5.02
CA VAL A 11 10.29 11.17 4.71
C VAL A 11 9.68 12.43 5.31
N LEU A 12 10.00 12.71 6.58
CA LEU A 12 9.51 13.91 7.27
C LEU A 12 10.03 15.19 6.62
N PHE A 13 11.29 15.21 6.17
CA PHE A 13 11.86 16.33 5.42
C PHE A 13 11.10 16.59 4.11
N ASN A 14 10.82 15.54 3.33
CA ASN A 14 10.13 15.68 2.05
C ASN A 14 8.68 16.15 2.20
N VAL A 15 7.97 15.70 3.22
CA VAL A 15 6.58 16.12 3.51
C VAL A 15 6.55 17.59 3.94
N LEU A 16 7.44 18.00 4.85
CA LEU A 16 7.53 19.39 5.31
C LEU A 16 7.98 20.33 4.19
N PHE A 17 8.90 19.89 3.33
CA PHE A 17 9.38 20.66 2.18
C PHE A 17 8.30 20.88 1.13
N LYS A 18 7.49 19.85 0.83
CA LYS A 18 6.36 19.96 -0.10
C LYS A 18 5.28 20.92 0.42
N TYR A 19 4.91 20.79 1.69
CA TYR A 19 3.93 21.68 2.33
C TYR A 19 4.37 23.15 2.30
N TRP A 20 5.68 23.41 2.43
CA TRP A 20 6.26 24.75 2.32
C TRP A 20 6.22 25.31 0.89
N MET A 21 6.48 24.49 -0.12
CA MET A 21 6.40 24.89 -1.53
C MET A 21 4.99 25.31 -1.93
N ASP A 22 3.97 24.68 -1.34
CA ASP A 22 2.56 24.93 -1.64
C ASP A 22 1.98 26.16 -0.89
N ASN A 23 2.71 26.77 0.07
CA ASN A 23 2.20 27.85 0.93
C ASN A 23 3.16 29.07 1.07
N PRO A 24 3.40 29.86 0.01
CA PRO A 24 4.42 30.91 -0.03
C PRO A 24 4.14 32.18 0.80
N SER A 25 2.90 32.41 1.26
CA SER A 25 2.54 33.63 2.02
C SER A 25 3.06 33.66 3.46
N ASN A 26 3.44 32.50 4.02
CA ASN A 26 3.90 32.34 5.41
C ASN A 26 5.43 32.26 5.52
N MET A 27 6.17 32.64 4.47
CA MET A 27 7.63 32.42 4.36
C MET A 27 8.42 32.92 5.58
N ARG A 28 8.16 34.13 6.10
CA ARG A 28 8.98 34.70 7.18
C ARG A 28 8.85 33.97 8.53
N THR A 29 7.66 33.49 8.87
CA THR A 29 7.41 32.76 10.13
C THR A 29 7.77 31.29 10.01
N SER A 30 7.59 30.69 8.81
CA SER A 30 7.96 29.31 8.54
C SER A 30 9.48 29.09 8.46
N THR A 31 10.24 30.00 7.85
CA THR A 31 11.70 29.90 7.78
C THR A 31 12.36 29.95 9.16
N LEU A 32 11.86 30.79 10.07
CA LEU A 32 12.36 30.86 11.46
C LEU A 32 12.05 29.57 12.24
N ALA A 33 10.85 29.00 12.06
CA ALA A 33 10.48 27.73 12.69
C ALA A 33 11.37 26.57 12.21
N MET A 34 11.71 26.52 10.91
CA MET A 34 12.65 25.51 10.40
C MET A 34 14.07 25.70 10.91
N LEU A 35 14.56 26.94 10.99
CA LEU A 35 15.90 27.20 11.54
C LEU A 35 15.99 26.76 13.01
N LEU A 36 14.90 26.93 13.77
CA LEU A 36 14.78 26.44 15.13
C LEU A 36 14.78 24.90 15.19
N ILE A 37 13.97 24.23 14.37
CA ILE A 37 13.91 22.76 14.31
C ILE A 37 15.24 22.14 13.85
N LEU A 38 15.92 22.79 12.90
CA LEU A 38 17.24 22.38 12.42
C LEU A 38 18.30 22.51 13.52
N LEU A 39 18.31 23.63 14.25
CA LEU A 39 19.23 23.84 15.38
C LEU A 39 18.97 22.83 16.51
N VAL A 40 17.71 22.54 16.83
CA VAL A 40 17.34 21.52 17.82
C VAL A 40 17.79 20.12 17.37
N SER A 41 17.61 19.79 16.09
CA SER A 41 18.01 18.48 15.55
C SER A 41 19.54 18.30 15.56
N ILE A 42 20.30 19.34 15.21
CA ILE A 42 21.76 19.33 15.26
C ILE A 42 22.25 19.19 16.71
N GLY A 43 21.65 19.94 17.64
CA GLY A 43 21.98 19.87 19.07
C GLY A 43 21.72 18.49 19.66
N LEU A 44 20.60 17.86 19.31
CA LEU A 44 20.24 16.52 19.78
C LEU A 44 21.19 15.44 19.24
N ASN A 45 21.67 15.59 18.00
CA ASN A 45 22.64 14.67 17.40
C ASN A 45 24.02 14.77 18.09
N ILE A 46 24.48 16.00 18.38
CA ILE A 46 25.72 16.24 19.11
C ILE A 46 25.63 15.69 20.55
N TYR A 47 24.49 15.90 21.22
CA TYR A 47 24.23 15.36 22.55
C TYR A 47 24.23 13.82 22.59
N PHE A 48 23.64 13.17 21.59
CA PHE A 48 23.67 11.71 21.46
C PHE A 48 25.08 11.19 21.19
N ALA A 49 25.84 11.88 20.33
CA ALA A 49 27.24 11.55 20.06
C ALA A 49 28.12 11.70 21.32
N SER A 50 27.90 12.74 22.13
CA SER A 50 28.62 12.89 23.41
C SER A 50 28.25 11.83 24.43
N ASN A 51 27.00 11.35 24.44
CA ASN A 51 26.55 10.32 25.38
C ASN A 51 26.96 8.89 24.97
N GLN A 52 27.29 8.63 23.69
CA GLN A 52 27.89 7.34 23.28
C GLN A 52 29.33 7.16 23.77
N ILE A 53 30.03 8.25 24.12
CA ILE A 53 31.43 8.20 24.57
C ILE A 53 31.54 7.81 26.06
N ILE A 54 30.46 7.93 26.85
CA ILE A 54 30.48 7.71 28.31
C ILE A 54 29.99 6.30 28.71
N GLY A 55 29.56 5.49 27.74
CA GLY A 55 28.95 4.18 27.99
C GLY A 55 29.71 3.00 27.41
N GLU A 56 30.99 2.82 27.74
CA GLU A 56 31.64 1.50 27.78
C GLU A 56 33.05 1.62 28.38
N ALA A 57 33.15 1.26 29.67
CA ALA A 57 34.43 0.98 30.30
C ALA A 57 34.90 -0.42 29.87
N GLY A 58 36.09 -0.47 29.24
CA GLY A 58 36.98 -1.61 29.31
C GLY A 58 36.95 -2.60 28.15
N GLN A 59 37.84 -2.39 27.16
CA GLN A 59 39.06 -3.20 27.01
C GLN A 59 39.91 -2.65 25.85
N THR A 60 41.12 -2.17 26.18
CA THR A 60 42.20 -1.99 25.22
C THR A 60 42.89 -3.33 25.05
N THR A 61 43.02 -3.86 23.84
CA THR A 61 44.19 -4.66 23.44
C THR A 61 44.35 -4.59 21.93
N THR A 62 45.41 -3.90 21.52
CA THR A 62 46.07 -3.98 20.23
C THR A 62 46.21 -5.43 19.76
N PHE A 63 45.76 -5.73 18.53
CA PHE A 63 46.29 -6.86 17.77
C PHE A 63 46.82 -6.37 16.44
N SER A 64 48.14 -6.45 16.33
CA SER A 64 48.94 -6.18 15.14
C SER A 64 48.63 -7.18 14.04
N MET A 65 48.63 -6.70 12.81
CA MET A 65 48.55 -7.53 11.61
C MET A 65 49.82 -8.41 11.51
N THR A 66 49.66 -9.71 11.24
CA THR A 66 50.68 -10.52 10.59
C THR A 66 49.96 -11.45 9.62
N ILE A 67 50.22 -11.23 8.33
CA ILE A 67 49.69 -12.07 7.25
C ILE A 67 50.50 -13.36 7.24
N GLU A 68 49.87 -14.47 7.60
CA GLU A 68 50.33 -15.79 7.18
C GLU A 68 49.16 -16.65 6.73
N LYS A 69 49.14 -16.88 5.42
CA LYS A 69 48.78 -18.11 4.74
C LYS A 69 47.39 -18.72 5.04
N THR A 70 46.64 -18.86 3.94
CA THR A 70 45.77 -20.00 3.59
C THR A 70 44.27 -19.79 3.68
N LYS A 71 43.65 -20.02 2.51
CA LYS A 71 42.26 -20.40 2.24
C LYS A 71 41.31 -19.25 1.93
N THR A 72 41.29 -18.92 0.63
CA THR A 72 40.13 -18.31 -0.04
C THR A 72 38.89 -19.13 0.28
N LEU A 73 38.06 -18.61 1.19
CA LEU A 73 36.68 -19.05 1.33
C LEU A 73 35.87 -18.20 0.37
N THR A 74 35.65 -18.75 -0.82
CA THR A 74 34.64 -18.24 -1.74
C THR A 74 33.30 -18.34 -1.01
N ILE A 75 32.77 -17.22 -0.52
CA ILE A 75 31.39 -17.15 -0.06
C ILE A 75 30.56 -17.08 -1.34
N THR A 76 30.17 -18.26 -1.84
CA THR A 76 29.12 -18.37 -2.84
C THR A 76 27.83 -17.94 -2.15
N THR A 77 27.43 -16.69 -2.38
CA THR A 77 26.08 -16.23 -2.08
C THR A 77 25.13 -17.07 -2.93
N LEU A 78 24.52 -18.09 -2.34
CA LEU A 78 23.43 -18.81 -2.95
C LEU A 78 22.24 -17.85 -2.98
N GLU A 79 22.09 -17.11 -4.08
CA GLU A 79 20.81 -16.52 -4.44
C GLU A 79 19.79 -17.66 -4.52
N THR A 80 19.01 -17.80 -3.46
CA THR A 80 17.83 -18.66 -3.50
C THR A 80 16.80 -17.92 -4.33
N THR A 81 16.86 -18.11 -5.65
CA THR A 81 15.77 -17.76 -6.56
C THR A 81 14.59 -18.65 -6.19
N ARG A 82 13.70 -18.18 -5.30
CA ARG A 82 12.35 -18.75 -5.21
C ARG A 82 11.65 -18.39 -6.51
N ILE A 83 11.65 -19.31 -7.45
CA ILE A 83 10.73 -19.28 -8.59
C ILE A 83 9.35 -19.55 -8.00
N THR A 84 8.64 -18.50 -7.59
CA THR A 84 7.19 -18.58 -7.41
C THR A 84 6.60 -18.60 -8.81
N GLU A 85 6.19 -19.78 -9.29
CA GLU A 85 5.35 -19.85 -10.49
C GLU A 85 4.15 -18.93 -10.28
N SER A 86 3.91 -18.05 -11.26
CA SER A 86 2.79 -17.13 -11.22
C SER A 86 1.49 -17.94 -11.23
N PRO A 87 0.54 -17.72 -10.30
CA PRO A 87 -0.74 -18.44 -10.26
C PRO A 87 -1.70 -18.02 -11.40
N TYR A 88 -1.18 -17.34 -12.43
CA TYR A 88 -1.94 -16.76 -13.53
C TYR A 88 -1.59 -17.44 -14.87
N PRO A 89 -2.57 -17.58 -15.79
CA PRO A 89 -3.94 -17.07 -15.70
C PRO A 89 -4.81 -17.87 -14.72
N LEU A 90 -5.55 -17.17 -13.87
CA LEU A 90 -6.45 -17.76 -12.89
C LEU A 90 -7.85 -17.87 -13.49
N LYS A 91 -8.43 -19.07 -13.50
CA LYS A 91 -9.80 -19.32 -13.94
C LYS A 91 -10.68 -19.59 -12.73
N ILE A 92 -11.75 -18.81 -12.58
CA ILE A 92 -12.70 -18.95 -11.48
C ILE A 92 -14.13 -19.02 -12.02
N ILE A 93 -15.01 -19.66 -11.26
CA ILE A 93 -16.45 -19.57 -11.47
C ILE A 93 -17.00 -18.65 -10.39
N ASP A 94 -17.62 -17.55 -10.79
CA ASP A 94 -18.16 -16.57 -9.84
C ASP A 94 -19.54 -16.96 -9.29
N PHE A 95 -20.11 -16.13 -8.42
CA PHE A 95 -21.43 -16.40 -7.81
C PHE A 95 -22.60 -16.33 -8.80
N MET A 96 -22.40 -15.70 -9.96
CA MET A 96 -23.36 -15.70 -11.08
C MET A 96 -23.18 -16.89 -12.03
N LYS A 97 -22.31 -17.85 -11.69
CA LYS A 97 -22.01 -19.06 -12.49
C LYS A 97 -21.35 -18.76 -13.83
N ARG A 98 -20.49 -17.74 -13.86
CA ARG A 98 -19.76 -17.31 -15.05
C ARG A 98 -18.30 -17.74 -14.95
N ASP A 99 -17.73 -18.22 -16.05
CA ASP A 99 -16.31 -18.50 -16.16
C ASP A 99 -15.53 -17.20 -16.38
N ILE A 100 -14.76 -16.79 -15.37
CA ILE A 100 -13.92 -15.59 -15.43
C ILE A 100 -12.46 -16.00 -15.51
N THR A 101 -11.72 -15.39 -16.45
CA THR A 101 -10.26 -15.53 -16.53
C THR A 101 -9.61 -14.22 -16.08
N ILE A 102 -8.69 -14.33 -15.13
CA ILE A 102 -7.86 -13.24 -14.64
C ILE A 102 -6.45 -13.50 -15.14
N ASP A 103 -5.96 -12.69 -16.07
CA ASP A 103 -4.71 -12.97 -16.81
C ASP A 103 -3.45 -12.70 -15.99
N LYS A 104 -3.53 -11.81 -15.00
CA LYS A 104 -2.42 -11.36 -14.17
C LYS A 104 -2.93 -10.85 -12.82
N GLN A 105 -2.03 -10.64 -11.88
CA GLN A 105 -2.37 -10.02 -10.59
C GLN A 105 -3.00 -8.64 -10.78
N PRO A 106 -4.25 -8.42 -10.33
CA PRO A 106 -4.89 -7.11 -10.41
C PRO A 106 -4.11 -6.09 -9.57
N GLN A 107 -3.93 -4.88 -10.10
CA GLN A 107 -3.27 -3.76 -9.41
C GLN A 107 -4.21 -2.57 -9.23
N ARG A 108 -5.36 -2.57 -9.93
CA ARG A 108 -6.39 -1.54 -9.84
C ARG A 108 -7.75 -2.21 -9.64
N ILE A 109 -8.28 -2.09 -8.44
CA ILE A 109 -9.51 -2.74 -8.00
C ILE A 109 -10.60 -1.68 -7.80
N VAL A 110 -11.79 -1.94 -8.33
CA VAL A 110 -13.01 -1.21 -7.95
C VAL A 110 -13.90 -2.14 -7.12
N SER A 111 -14.30 -1.69 -5.93
CA SER A 111 -15.23 -2.40 -5.06
C SER A 111 -16.60 -1.72 -5.05
N CYS A 112 -17.64 -2.42 -5.48
CA CYS A 112 -18.97 -1.82 -5.62
C CYS A 112 -19.93 -2.06 -4.44
N ALA A 113 -19.47 -2.65 -3.34
CA ALA A 113 -20.30 -2.89 -2.17
C ALA A 113 -19.48 -2.80 -0.86
N PRO A 114 -20.07 -2.30 0.25
CA PRO A 114 -19.36 -2.21 1.53
C PRO A 114 -18.76 -3.53 2.00
N SER A 115 -19.52 -4.63 1.97
CA SER A 115 -19.03 -5.95 2.38
C SER A 115 -17.80 -6.42 1.61
N ILE A 116 -17.73 -6.12 0.30
CA ILE A 116 -16.58 -6.47 -0.53
C ILE A 116 -15.38 -5.61 -0.16
N THR A 117 -15.58 -4.31 0.07
CA THR A 117 -14.52 -3.41 0.51
C THR A 117 -13.90 -3.87 1.83
N GLU A 118 -14.73 -4.29 2.79
CA GLU A 118 -14.25 -4.81 4.07
C GLU A 118 -13.45 -6.11 3.92
N ILE A 119 -13.88 -7.01 3.03
CA ILE A 119 -13.14 -8.25 2.72
C ILE A 119 -11.78 -7.91 2.09
N LEU A 120 -11.73 -7.01 1.11
CA LEU A 120 -10.49 -6.59 0.48
C LEU A 120 -9.51 -5.98 1.50
N ALA A 121 -10.03 -5.15 2.41
CA ALA A 121 -9.22 -4.58 3.48
C ALA A 121 -8.72 -5.64 4.48
N ALA A 122 -9.55 -6.63 4.83
CA ALA A 122 -9.14 -7.74 5.68
C ALA A 122 -8.06 -8.62 5.04
N LEU A 123 -7.99 -8.64 3.70
CA LEU A 123 -6.94 -9.28 2.92
C LEU A 123 -5.70 -8.39 2.69
N GLU A 124 -5.63 -7.24 3.35
CA GLU A 124 -4.56 -6.25 3.22
C GLU A 124 -4.41 -5.69 1.78
N LEU A 125 -5.50 -5.68 1.01
CA LEU A 125 -5.50 -5.23 -0.40
C LEU A 125 -5.94 -3.77 -0.59
N THR A 126 -6.08 -2.99 0.49
CA THR A 126 -6.57 -1.61 0.43
C THR A 126 -5.78 -0.73 -0.55
N GLU A 127 -4.46 -0.94 -0.67
CA GLU A 127 -3.59 -0.14 -1.54
C GLU A 127 -3.87 -0.28 -3.05
N TYR A 128 -4.53 -1.38 -3.45
CA TYR A 128 -4.89 -1.63 -4.84
C TYR A 128 -6.28 -1.07 -5.20
N ILE A 129 -7.05 -0.61 -4.21
CA ILE A 129 -8.39 -0.07 -4.41
C ILE A 129 -8.27 1.34 -5.00
N VAL A 130 -8.88 1.55 -6.16
CA VAL A 130 -8.90 2.86 -6.86
C VAL A 130 -10.29 3.48 -6.89
N GLY A 131 -11.32 2.71 -6.57
CA GLY A 131 -12.69 3.20 -6.46
C GLY A 131 -13.55 2.34 -5.56
N VAL A 132 -14.45 2.99 -4.82
CA VAL A 132 -15.44 2.32 -3.96
C VAL A 132 -16.81 2.97 -4.10
N ASP A 133 -17.86 2.24 -3.71
CA ASP A 133 -19.20 2.80 -3.63
C ASP A 133 -19.31 3.87 -2.52
N GLU A 134 -20.38 4.66 -2.58
CA GLU A 134 -20.61 5.80 -1.70
C GLU A 134 -20.65 5.43 -0.20
N TYR A 135 -21.06 4.21 0.13
CA TYR A 135 -21.29 3.76 1.50
C TYR A 135 -20.12 2.95 2.08
N SER A 136 -19.12 2.62 1.26
CA SER A 136 -17.87 2.00 1.73
C SER A 136 -17.05 3.00 2.54
N ASP A 137 -16.99 2.80 3.86
CA ASP A 137 -16.27 3.68 4.80
C ASP A 137 -15.44 2.95 5.86
N TYR A 138 -15.41 1.61 5.84
CA TYR A 138 -14.60 0.77 6.72
C TYR A 138 -13.54 -0.04 5.92
N PRO A 139 -12.33 -0.21 6.46
CA PRO A 139 -11.77 0.43 7.66
C PRO A 139 -11.68 1.96 7.51
N PRO A 140 -11.47 2.72 8.62
CA PRO A 140 -11.47 4.19 8.58
C PRO A 140 -10.51 4.82 7.53
N GLU A 141 -9.48 4.09 7.13
CA GLU A 141 -8.59 4.48 6.04
C GLU A 141 -9.28 4.59 4.68
N ILE A 142 -10.29 3.77 4.37
CA ILE A 142 -11.05 3.86 3.12
C ILE A 142 -11.74 5.22 3.03
N LYS A 143 -12.43 5.60 4.11
CA LYS A 143 -13.10 6.90 4.20
C LYS A 143 -12.08 8.05 4.04
N ARG A 144 -10.97 7.97 4.76
CA ARG A 144 -9.88 8.97 4.66
C ARG A 144 -9.35 9.07 3.22
N PHE A 145 -9.05 7.94 2.57
CA PHE A 145 -8.55 7.92 1.20
C PHE A 145 -9.55 8.46 0.17
N ARG A 146 -10.86 8.29 0.42
CA ARG A 146 -11.89 8.95 -0.40
C ARG A 146 -11.92 10.46 -0.20
N GLU A 147 -11.88 10.92 1.04
CA GLU A 147 -11.87 12.35 1.39
C GLU A 147 -10.61 13.05 0.86
N GLU A 148 -9.47 12.35 0.81
CA GLU A 148 -8.21 12.80 0.23
C GLU A 148 -8.17 12.69 -1.31
N GLY A 149 -9.17 12.07 -1.95
CA GLY A 149 -9.24 11.89 -3.40
C GLY A 149 -8.29 10.82 -3.97
N ILE A 150 -7.77 9.94 -3.11
CA ILE A 150 -6.93 8.80 -3.50
C ILE A 150 -7.81 7.68 -4.08
N ILE A 151 -8.97 7.44 -3.46
CA ILE A 151 -9.99 6.47 -3.90
C ILE A 151 -11.22 7.23 -4.39
N GLU A 152 -11.65 6.97 -5.62
CA GLU A 152 -12.81 7.66 -6.19
C GLU A 152 -14.14 7.06 -5.69
N ASN A 153 -15.13 7.91 -5.43
CA ASN A 153 -16.51 7.47 -5.21
C ASN A 153 -17.19 7.17 -6.56
N VAL A 154 -17.44 5.88 -6.83
CA VAL A 154 -18.05 5.42 -8.08
C VAL A 154 -19.58 5.43 -8.07
N GLY A 155 -20.23 6.01 -7.05
CA GLY A 155 -21.69 6.14 -6.95
C GLY A 155 -22.29 5.24 -5.87
N GLY A 156 -23.62 5.22 -5.78
CA GLY A 156 -24.32 4.43 -4.77
C GLY A 156 -24.36 2.94 -5.09
N VAL A 157 -24.74 2.12 -4.10
CA VAL A 157 -24.83 0.65 -4.23
C VAL A 157 -25.76 0.22 -5.39
N THR A 158 -26.86 0.95 -5.63
CA THR A 158 -27.82 0.69 -6.73
C THR A 158 -27.67 1.64 -7.92
N THR A 159 -26.83 2.68 -7.80
CA THR A 159 -26.71 3.80 -8.74
C THR A 159 -25.24 4.03 -9.10
N LEU A 160 -24.52 2.94 -9.35
CA LEU A 160 -23.12 3.00 -9.80
C LEU A 160 -22.99 3.82 -11.08
N ASN A 161 -21.95 4.64 -11.13
CA ASN A 161 -21.58 5.45 -12.26
C ASN A 161 -20.56 4.69 -13.13
N ILE A 162 -21.04 4.08 -14.22
CA ILE A 162 -20.23 3.28 -15.14
C ILE A 162 -19.09 4.11 -15.75
N GLU A 163 -19.34 5.37 -16.11
CA GLU A 163 -18.33 6.24 -16.72
C GLU A 163 -17.18 6.52 -15.76
N LYS A 164 -17.49 6.73 -14.47
CA LYS A 164 -16.46 6.84 -13.44
C LYS A 164 -15.64 5.56 -13.31
N ILE A 165 -16.30 4.40 -13.29
CA ILE A 165 -15.60 3.10 -13.22
C ILE A 165 -14.66 2.93 -14.41
N LEU A 166 -15.12 3.23 -15.64
CA LEU A 166 -14.30 3.15 -16.85
C LEU A 166 -13.11 4.12 -16.81
N ALA A 167 -13.31 5.35 -16.35
CA ALA A 167 -12.26 6.35 -16.24
C ALA A 167 -11.11 5.91 -15.30
N LEU A 168 -11.42 5.10 -14.29
CA LEU A 168 -10.43 4.54 -13.37
C LEU A 168 -9.57 3.45 -14.01
N ARG A 169 -9.93 2.92 -15.18
CA ARG A 169 -9.23 1.81 -15.85
C ARG A 169 -8.88 0.66 -14.88
N PRO A 170 -9.86 0.05 -14.20
CA PRO A 170 -9.61 -1.04 -13.29
C PRO A 170 -9.16 -2.29 -14.04
N ASP A 171 -8.32 -3.11 -13.40
CA ASP A 171 -8.03 -4.46 -13.87
C ASP A 171 -9.18 -5.42 -13.51
N ILE A 172 -9.89 -5.14 -12.40
CA ILE A 172 -11.00 -5.95 -11.92
C ILE A 172 -12.04 -5.09 -11.20
N VAL A 173 -13.32 -5.42 -11.41
CA VAL A 173 -14.45 -4.81 -10.70
C VAL A 173 -15.18 -5.90 -9.90
N PHE A 174 -15.31 -5.70 -8.59
CA PHE A 174 -16.06 -6.59 -7.73
C PHE A 174 -17.45 -6.04 -7.46
N VAL A 175 -18.46 -6.90 -7.59
CA VAL A 175 -19.87 -6.55 -7.43
C VAL A 175 -20.58 -7.55 -6.53
N SER A 176 -21.65 -7.13 -5.85
CA SER A 176 -22.58 -8.04 -5.18
C SER A 176 -23.73 -8.37 -6.14
N PRO A 177 -23.94 -9.63 -6.54
CA PRO A 177 -24.94 -9.99 -7.54
C PRO A 177 -26.37 -9.65 -7.10
N GLY A 178 -26.65 -9.70 -5.79
CA GLY A 178 -27.98 -9.40 -5.25
C GLY A 178 -28.44 -7.96 -5.47
N VAL A 179 -27.50 -7.01 -5.63
CA VAL A 179 -27.83 -5.59 -5.84
C VAL A 179 -27.36 -5.08 -7.19
N GLN A 180 -26.16 -5.47 -7.62
CA GLN A 180 -25.52 -4.98 -8.84
C GLN A 180 -25.51 -5.98 -10.00
N GLY A 181 -26.15 -7.15 -9.86
CA GLY A 181 -26.16 -8.17 -10.92
C GLY A 181 -26.62 -7.67 -12.29
N GLY A 182 -27.53 -6.68 -12.32
CA GLY A 182 -28.03 -6.08 -13.56
C GLY A 182 -27.03 -5.21 -14.33
N ILE A 183 -25.99 -4.67 -13.68
CA ILE A 183 -24.99 -3.81 -14.34
C ILE A 183 -23.83 -4.61 -14.93
N VAL A 184 -23.68 -5.86 -14.52
CA VAL A 184 -22.58 -6.73 -14.90
C VAL A 184 -22.41 -6.88 -16.41
N PRO A 185 -23.46 -7.19 -17.20
CA PRO A 185 -23.30 -7.33 -18.65
C PRO A 185 -22.84 -6.04 -19.33
N ILE A 186 -23.24 -4.89 -18.79
CA ILE A 186 -22.88 -3.58 -19.33
C ILE A 186 -21.39 -3.30 -19.12
N LEU A 187 -20.88 -3.60 -17.93
CA LEU A 187 -19.44 -3.44 -17.63
C LEU A 187 -18.58 -4.39 -18.46
N GLU A 188 -19.04 -5.62 -18.68
CA GLU A 188 -18.34 -6.61 -19.52
C GLU A 188 -18.36 -6.24 -21.01
N GLU A 189 -19.46 -5.70 -21.53
CA GLU A 189 -19.52 -5.18 -22.91
C GLU A 189 -18.50 -4.06 -23.13
N LYS A 190 -18.15 -3.31 -22.08
CA LYS A 190 -17.10 -2.29 -22.09
C LYS A 190 -15.69 -2.84 -21.91
N GLY A 191 -15.54 -4.17 -21.85
CA GLY A 191 -14.25 -4.86 -21.76
C GLY A 191 -13.64 -4.91 -20.37
N LEU A 192 -14.44 -4.67 -19.31
CA LEU A 192 -13.97 -4.81 -17.94
C LEU A 192 -14.12 -6.26 -17.45
N THR A 193 -13.13 -6.75 -16.71
CA THR A 193 -13.25 -8.00 -15.96
C THR A 193 -14.09 -7.76 -14.71
N VAL A 194 -15.26 -8.40 -14.61
CA VAL A 194 -16.18 -8.24 -13.48
C VAL A 194 -16.35 -9.56 -12.74
N VAL A 195 -16.14 -9.55 -11.43
CA VAL A 195 -16.34 -10.71 -10.56
C VAL A 195 -17.48 -10.45 -9.60
N ALA A 196 -18.52 -11.30 -9.65
CA ALA A 196 -19.61 -11.25 -8.71
C ALA A 196 -19.28 -12.08 -7.47
N LEU A 197 -19.25 -11.42 -6.31
CA LEU A 197 -19.00 -12.04 -5.01
C LEU A 197 -20.26 -11.94 -4.15
N ASP A 198 -20.64 -13.05 -3.53
CA ASP A 198 -21.69 -13.08 -2.52
C ASP A 198 -21.27 -13.98 -1.35
N ALA A 199 -21.73 -13.68 -0.15
CA ALA A 199 -21.47 -14.48 1.05
C ALA A 199 -22.81 -15.01 1.56
N SER A 200 -23.42 -15.92 0.78
CA SER A 200 -24.79 -16.35 1.04
C SER A 200 -24.89 -17.35 2.20
N THR A 201 -23.82 -18.11 2.49
CA THR A 201 -23.74 -19.02 3.65
C THR A 201 -22.34 -19.05 4.27
N VAL A 202 -22.23 -19.42 5.55
CA VAL A 202 -20.92 -19.65 6.21
C VAL A 202 -20.06 -20.66 5.43
N ASN A 203 -20.70 -21.66 4.81
CA ASN A 203 -19.99 -22.65 3.99
C ASN A 203 -19.45 -22.07 2.68
N ASP A 204 -20.04 -20.99 2.16
CA ASP A 204 -19.55 -20.35 0.92
C ASP A 204 -18.26 -19.55 1.16
N VAL A 205 -17.93 -19.22 2.41
CA VAL A 205 -16.63 -18.61 2.78
C VAL A 205 -15.46 -19.58 2.59
N TYR A 206 -15.72 -20.89 2.62
CA TYR A 206 -14.68 -21.94 2.59
C TYR A 206 -14.60 -22.71 1.26
N LYS A 207 -15.38 -22.33 0.24
CA LYS A 207 -15.34 -23.02 -1.05
C LYS A 207 -14.18 -22.47 -1.88
N GLU A 208 -13.15 -23.30 -2.00
CA GLU A 208 -12.04 -23.17 -2.97
C GLU A 208 -12.55 -23.21 -4.41
#